data_AF-A0AAN5IBQ2-F1
#
_entry.id   AF-A0AAN5IBQ2-F1
#
_cell.length_a   1.000
_cell.length_b   1.000
_cell.length_c   1.000
_cell.angle_alpha   90.00
_cell.angle_beta   90.00
_cell.angle_gamma   90.00
#
_symmetry.space_group_name_H-M   'P 1'
#
loop_
_entity.id
_entity.type
_entity.pdbx_description
1 polymer ?
#
loop_
_entity_poly.entity_id
_entity_poly.type
_entity_poly.pdbx_seq_one_letter_code
_entity_poly.pdbx_strand_id
1 'polypeptide(L)'
;NQAVFSRSTSLGSFSRLNNSHCVLMFGWAGADDKSVKKYADLYANRGLDSIRFIADIKAFSPKGLQGMRDVDNVFPLLDEVQHRRYIMHILSMNGAYALVALLHHKKYSNLFTKTDGVVWDSCPIDDKLMPYLFAYNRIFDNDHKKTLESGSISDRFAFLAGKTVLLSSTVMEAMRQVIHVASGGKQAEVHPYFYLRDHSQLPLRHTFLYSRPDSVCQMPSIRRFHEYLSEQRKMEVEATCFADSPHVRHLLVYPEEYNQGINGILSDVDRIDHP
;
A
#
# COMPACT_ATOMS: atom_id res chain seq x y z
N ASN A 1 8.07 13.83 2.18
CA ASN A 1 6.87 13.55 3.03
C ASN A 1 7.27 13.04 4.41
N GLN A 2 6.55 13.40 5.49
CA GLN A 2 6.84 12.95 6.86
C GLN A 2 5.89 11.81 7.25
N ALA A 3 6.40 10.81 7.98
CA ALA A 3 5.55 9.85 8.67
C ALA A 3 4.86 10.55 9.85
N VAL A 4 3.61 10.23 10.11
CA VAL A 4 2.80 10.89 11.14
C VAL A 4 2.22 9.85 12.08
N PHE A 5 2.50 9.99 13.37
CA PHE A 5 1.86 9.20 14.41
C PHE A 5 0.56 9.87 14.86
N SER A 6 -0.55 9.14 14.83
CA SER A 6 -1.86 9.60 15.30
C SER A 6 -2.34 8.72 16.42
N ARG A 7 -2.44 9.32 17.60
CA ARG A 7 -2.97 8.67 18.79
C ARG A 7 -4.48 8.77 18.79
N SER A 8 -5.17 7.67 19.07
CA SER A 8 -6.61 7.73 19.29
C SER A 8 -6.90 8.43 20.61
N THR A 9 -7.93 9.27 20.60
CA THR A 9 -8.48 9.92 21.80
C THR A 9 -9.82 9.31 22.20
N SER A 10 -10.31 8.30 21.46
CA SER A 10 -11.62 7.70 21.68
C SER A 10 -11.52 6.32 22.34
N LEU A 11 -12.48 6.02 23.22
CA LEU A 11 -12.73 4.68 23.73
C LEU A 11 -13.68 3.96 22.75
N GLY A 12 -13.18 3.63 21.56
CA GLY A 12 -13.95 2.92 20.54
C GLY A 12 -14.11 1.41 20.84
N SER A 13 -14.86 0.71 19.97
CA SER A 13 -15.21 -0.72 20.13
C SER A 13 -14.02 -1.67 20.21
N PHE A 14 -12.84 -1.24 19.74
CA PHE A 14 -11.60 -2.01 19.72
C PHE A 14 -10.49 -1.32 20.54
N SER A 15 -10.85 -0.43 21.46
CA SER A 15 -9.89 0.34 22.28
C SER A 15 -8.93 -0.53 23.11
N ARG A 16 -9.29 -1.78 23.42
CA ARG A 16 -8.40 -2.75 24.09
C ARG A 16 -7.18 -3.11 23.25
N LEU A 17 -7.37 -3.27 21.94
CA LEU A 17 -6.27 -3.50 21.00
C LEU A 17 -5.25 -2.36 21.02
N ASN A 18 -5.61 -1.17 21.49
CA ASN A 18 -4.67 -0.05 21.52
C ASN A 18 -3.47 -0.28 22.46
N ASN A 19 -3.55 -1.19 23.41
CA ASN A 19 -2.39 -1.50 24.26
C ASN A 19 -1.45 -2.52 23.58
N SER A 20 -1.96 -3.39 22.70
CA SER A 20 -1.21 -4.48 22.09
C SER A 20 -0.84 -4.23 20.62
N HIS A 21 -1.61 -3.42 19.88
CA HIS A 21 -1.53 -3.30 18.41
C HIS A 21 -1.49 -1.86 17.93
N CYS A 22 -0.62 -1.53 16.99
CA CYS A 22 -0.63 -0.25 16.27
C CYS A 22 -0.96 -0.48 14.78
N VAL A 23 -1.75 0.42 14.18
CA VAL A 23 -2.03 0.34 12.74
C VAL A 23 -0.90 0.99 11.94
N LEU A 24 -0.35 0.29 10.95
CA LEU A 24 0.63 0.82 10.02
C LEU A 24 -0.03 1.08 8.67
N MET A 25 -0.09 2.35 8.26
CA MET A 25 -0.83 2.76 7.06
C MET A 25 0.10 3.33 6.00
N PHE A 26 0.12 2.70 4.84
CA PHE A 26 1.02 3.01 3.73
C PHE A 26 0.24 3.65 2.59
N GLY A 27 0.43 4.94 2.37
CA GLY A 27 -0.33 5.74 1.41
C GLY A 27 0.06 5.53 -0.05
N TRP A 28 -0.83 5.98 -0.95
CA TRP A 28 -0.62 5.92 -2.40
C TRP A 28 0.31 7.04 -2.90
N ALA A 29 0.72 6.93 -4.17
CA ALA A 29 1.63 7.88 -4.81
C ALA A 29 0.97 9.27 -4.95
N GLY A 30 1.65 10.33 -4.54
CA GLY A 30 1.14 11.70 -4.65
C GLY A 30 0.05 12.08 -3.65
N ALA A 31 -0.29 11.19 -2.71
CA ALA A 31 -1.21 11.50 -1.62
C ALA A 31 -0.64 12.60 -0.71
N ASP A 32 -1.52 13.43 -0.15
CA ASP A 32 -1.20 14.27 1.01
C ASP A 32 -1.68 13.60 2.31
N ASP A 33 -1.15 14.05 3.47
CA ASP A 33 -1.55 13.48 4.77
C ASP A 33 -3.06 13.59 4.98
N LYS A 34 -3.69 14.70 4.57
CA LYS A 34 -5.13 14.90 4.71
C LYS A 34 -5.93 13.80 4.01
N SER A 35 -5.53 13.39 2.81
CA SER A 35 -6.22 12.37 2.02
C SER A 35 -6.07 10.98 2.64
N VAL A 36 -4.95 10.68 3.29
CA VAL A 36 -4.73 9.40 3.98
C VAL A 36 -5.33 9.41 5.39
N LYS A 37 -5.38 10.57 6.05
CA LYS A 37 -5.89 10.73 7.43
C LYS A 37 -7.31 10.20 7.59
N LYS A 38 -8.18 10.37 6.59
CA LYS A 38 -9.56 9.84 6.64
C LYS A 38 -9.64 8.33 6.88
N TYR A 39 -8.64 7.56 6.43
CA TYR A 39 -8.55 6.12 6.67
C TYR A 39 -8.02 5.84 8.08
N ALA A 40 -7.02 6.60 8.55
CA ALA A 40 -6.55 6.50 9.93
C ALA A 40 -7.67 6.84 10.93
N ASP A 41 -8.54 7.78 10.59
CA ASP A 41 -9.69 8.15 11.40
C ASP A 41 -10.68 6.99 11.59
N LEU A 42 -10.75 6.03 10.64
CA LEU A 42 -11.54 4.80 10.83
C LEU A 42 -11.05 3.98 12.03
N TYR A 43 -9.73 3.86 12.17
CA TYR A 43 -9.10 3.14 13.27
C TYR A 43 -9.11 3.96 14.56
N ALA A 44 -8.87 5.27 14.46
CA ALA A 44 -8.95 6.17 15.60
C ALA A 44 -10.36 6.15 16.22
N ASN A 45 -11.42 6.19 15.42
CA ASN A 45 -12.82 6.09 15.88
C ASN A 45 -13.14 4.75 16.56
N ARG A 46 -12.31 3.73 16.31
CA ARG A 46 -12.39 2.40 16.93
C ARG A 46 -11.46 2.24 18.13
N GLY A 47 -10.69 3.27 18.45
CA GLY A 47 -9.81 3.33 19.61
C GLY A 47 -8.36 2.95 19.34
N LEU A 48 -7.93 2.76 18.09
CA LEU A 48 -6.55 2.37 17.77
C LEU A 48 -5.69 3.55 17.30
N ASP A 49 -4.44 3.57 17.76
CA ASP A 49 -3.41 4.43 17.24
C ASP A 49 -2.95 3.96 15.85
N SER A 50 -2.46 4.90 15.04
CA SER A 50 -1.95 4.62 13.70
C SER A 50 -0.72 5.44 13.33
N ILE A 51 0.23 4.81 12.65
CA ILE A 51 1.33 5.48 11.95
C ILE A 51 0.94 5.54 10.47
N ARG A 52 0.80 6.76 9.95
CA ARG A 52 0.62 6.99 8.51
C ARG A 52 1.95 7.32 7.87
N PHE A 53 2.19 6.75 6.70
CA PHE A 53 3.40 7.00 5.95
C PHE A 53 3.13 7.01 4.45
N ILE A 54 3.53 8.09 3.79
CA ILE A 54 3.44 8.28 2.35
C ILE A 54 4.87 8.32 1.82
N ALA A 55 5.31 7.22 1.23
CA ALA A 55 6.68 7.09 0.76
C ALA A 55 6.92 7.87 -0.53
N ASP A 56 8.04 8.58 -0.58
CA ASP A 56 8.47 9.29 -1.78
C ASP A 56 9.02 8.28 -2.82
N ILE A 57 8.59 8.43 -4.07
CA ILE A 57 9.03 7.58 -5.18
C ILE A 57 10.42 8.00 -5.59
N LYS A 58 11.37 7.07 -5.57
CA LYS A 58 12.67 7.26 -6.22
C LYS A 58 12.54 6.87 -7.67
N ALA A 59 12.86 7.79 -8.58
CA ALA A 59 12.77 7.52 -10.02
C ALA A 59 13.55 6.24 -10.36
N PHE A 60 14.80 6.14 -9.92
CA PHE A 60 15.62 4.95 -10.10
C PHE A 60 16.39 4.61 -8.82
N SER A 61 16.64 3.32 -8.62
CA SER A 61 17.52 2.83 -7.55
C SER A 61 18.30 1.59 -8.01
N PRO A 62 19.65 1.59 -7.88
CA PRO A 62 20.45 0.41 -8.16
C PRO A 62 20.24 -0.71 -7.12
N LYS A 63 19.62 -0.41 -5.98
CA LYS A 63 19.28 -1.39 -4.92
C LYS A 63 17.98 -2.17 -5.23
N GLY A 64 17.39 -2.00 -6.42
CA GLY A 64 16.11 -2.61 -6.78
C GLY A 64 15.00 -2.26 -5.79
N LEU A 65 14.14 -3.23 -5.46
CA LEU A 65 12.97 -3.07 -4.59
C LEU A 65 13.27 -2.34 -3.27
N GLN A 66 14.42 -2.62 -2.65
CA GLN A 66 14.84 -1.98 -1.40
C GLN A 66 14.94 -0.45 -1.48
N GLY A 67 15.35 0.09 -2.63
CA GLY A 67 15.60 1.52 -2.77
C GLY A 67 14.59 2.24 -3.66
N MET A 68 13.51 1.58 -4.09
CA MET A 68 12.48 2.23 -4.90
C MET A 68 11.62 3.24 -4.12
N ARG A 69 11.64 3.15 -2.79
CA ARG A 69 10.96 4.07 -1.88
C ARG A 69 11.92 4.57 -0.82
N ASP A 70 11.83 5.85 -0.51
CA ASP A 70 12.39 6.34 0.74
C ASP A 70 11.49 5.90 1.87
N VAL A 71 12.04 5.24 2.89
CA VAL A 71 11.30 4.74 4.06
C VAL A 71 11.91 5.20 5.39
N ASP A 72 13.01 5.95 5.36
CA ASP A 72 13.81 6.23 6.56
C ASP A 72 13.02 7.06 7.59
N ASN A 73 12.14 7.93 7.11
CA ASN A 73 11.31 8.81 7.95
C ASN A 73 10.32 8.05 8.85
N VAL A 74 10.01 6.79 8.58
CA VAL A 74 9.10 6.00 9.44
C VAL A 74 9.84 5.32 10.60
N PHE A 75 11.17 5.20 10.53
CA PHE A 75 11.94 4.41 11.49
C PHE A 75 11.79 4.86 12.94
N PRO A 76 11.86 6.18 13.27
CA PRO A 76 11.70 6.62 14.66
C PRO A 76 10.32 6.26 15.24
N LEU A 77 9.27 6.32 14.40
CA LEU A 77 7.91 5.99 14.83
C LEU A 77 7.73 4.48 15.00
N LEU A 78 8.29 3.67 14.11
CA LEU A 78 8.31 2.21 14.27
C LEU A 78 9.07 1.79 15.53
N ASP A 79 10.13 2.52 15.90
CA ASP A 79 10.89 2.27 17.13
C ASP A 79 10.08 2.62 18.39
N GLU A 80 9.27 3.69 18.34
CA GLU A 80 8.37 4.08 19.44
C GLU A 80 7.35 2.97 19.74
N VAL A 81 6.79 2.34 18.69
CA VAL A 81 5.75 1.30 18.83
C VAL A 81 6.27 -0.13 18.69
N GLN A 82 7.59 -0.36 18.71
CA GLN A 82 8.19 -1.67 18.39
C GLN A 82 7.78 -2.83 19.33
N HIS A 83 7.25 -2.49 20.51
CA HIS A 83 6.75 -3.39 21.54
C HIS A 83 5.32 -3.89 21.25
N ARG A 84 4.61 -3.22 20.34
CA ARG A 84 3.26 -3.59 19.87
C ARG A 84 3.35 -4.49 18.64
N ARG A 85 2.28 -5.23 18.41
CA ARG A 85 1.97 -5.93 17.16
C ARG A 85 1.34 -4.96 16.15
N TYR A 86 1.15 -5.40 14.92
CA TYR A 86 0.71 -4.54 13.82
C TYR A 86 -0.53 -5.06 13.12
N ILE A 87 -1.37 -4.11 12.71
CA ILE A 87 -2.35 -4.31 11.64
C ILE A 87 -1.91 -3.39 10.51
N MET A 88 -1.73 -3.92 9.31
CA MET A 88 -1.29 -3.12 8.17
C MET A 88 -2.46 -2.71 7.30
N HIS A 89 -2.42 -1.49 6.79
CA HIS A 89 -3.33 -0.99 5.77
C HIS A 89 -2.51 -0.43 4.61
N ILE A 90 -2.48 -1.17 3.51
CA ILE A 90 -1.65 -0.90 2.34
C ILE A 90 -2.52 -0.30 1.24
N LEU A 91 -2.29 0.97 0.90
CA LEU A 91 -3.04 1.66 -0.16
C LEU A 91 -2.21 1.76 -1.45
N SER A 92 -2.79 1.22 -2.53
CA SER A 92 -2.21 1.21 -3.88
C SER A 92 -0.82 0.57 -3.96
N MET A 93 -0.23 0.59 -5.15
CA MET A 93 1.10 0.03 -5.37
C MET A 93 2.20 0.82 -4.67
N ASN A 94 2.03 2.12 -4.42
CA ASN A 94 3.00 2.89 -3.66
C ASN A 94 3.16 2.36 -2.23
N GLY A 95 2.05 2.03 -1.57
CA GLY A 95 2.08 1.43 -0.25
C GLY A 95 2.72 0.05 -0.26
N ALA A 96 2.41 -0.78 -1.27
CA ALA A 96 3.03 -2.10 -1.44
C ALA A 96 4.56 -2.00 -1.63
N TYR A 97 5.03 -1.07 -2.47
CA TYR A 97 6.47 -0.80 -2.63
C TYR A 97 7.12 -0.30 -1.34
N ALA A 98 6.45 0.54 -0.56
CA ALA A 98 6.98 1.03 0.72
C ALA A 98 7.13 -0.09 1.74
N LEU A 99 6.13 -0.98 1.84
CA LEU A 99 6.19 -2.18 2.67
C LEU A 99 7.34 -3.10 2.24
N VAL A 100 7.48 -3.37 0.94
CA VAL A 100 8.58 -4.20 0.42
C VAL A 100 9.94 -3.57 0.72
N ALA A 101 10.10 -2.26 0.54
CA ALA A 101 11.34 -1.57 0.88
C ALA A 101 11.69 -1.70 2.38
N LEU A 102 10.69 -1.63 3.28
CA LEU A 102 10.88 -1.91 4.71
C LEU A 102 11.28 -3.36 4.98
N LEU A 103 10.65 -4.34 4.34
CA LEU A 103 10.96 -5.76 4.54
C LEU A 103 12.37 -6.13 4.03
N HIS A 104 12.90 -5.39 3.06
CA HIS A 104 14.31 -5.51 2.66
C HIS A 104 15.29 -4.81 3.63
N HIS A 105 14.80 -3.95 4.51
CA HIS A 105 15.65 -3.29 5.50
C HIS A 105 15.95 -4.25 6.66
N LYS A 106 17.23 -4.49 6.96
CA LYS A 106 17.68 -5.48 7.97
C LYS A 106 16.98 -5.37 9.32
N LYS A 107 16.64 -4.15 9.75
CA LYS A 107 15.96 -3.90 11.03
C LYS A 107 14.47 -4.27 11.02
N TYR A 108 13.83 -4.23 9.85
CA TYR A 108 12.38 -4.39 9.69
C TYR A 108 12.02 -5.59 8.81
N SER A 109 12.98 -6.48 8.51
CA SER A 109 12.76 -7.66 7.67
C SER A 109 11.83 -8.70 8.29
N ASN A 110 11.59 -8.63 9.60
CA ASN A 110 10.65 -9.47 10.32
C ASN A 110 9.32 -8.75 10.63
N LEU A 111 9.00 -7.64 9.95
CA LEU A 111 7.80 -6.87 10.27
C LEU A 111 6.52 -7.71 10.18
N PHE A 112 6.44 -8.64 9.23
CA PHE A 112 5.30 -9.54 9.11
C PHE A 112 5.16 -10.53 10.28
N THR A 113 6.25 -10.94 10.95
CA THR A 113 6.13 -11.81 12.13
C THR A 113 5.47 -11.10 13.32
N LYS A 114 5.44 -9.76 13.29
CA LYS A 114 4.77 -8.90 14.26
C LYS A 114 3.41 -8.39 13.75
N THR A 115 2.90 -8.90 12.63
CA THR A 115 1.64 -8.44 12.03
C THR A 115 0.58 -9.51 12.17
N ASP A 116 -0.66 -9.13 12.50
CA ASP A 116 -1.78 -10.07 12.68
C ASP A 116 -2.82 -9.99 11.57
N GLY A 117 -2.80 -8.91 10.79
CA GLY A 117 -3.69 -8.73 9.67
C GLY A 117 -3.19 -7.68 8.67
N VAL A 118 -3.54 -7.86 7.40
CA VAL A 118 -3.25 -6.89 6.33
C VAL A 118 -4.51 -6.56 5.55
N VAL A 119 -4.82 -5.27 5.49
CA VAL A 119 -5.79 -4.70 4.55
C VAL A 119 -5.04 -4.27 3.29
N TRP A 120 -5.41 -4.84 2.16
CA TRP A 120 -4.93 -4.49 0.83
C TRP A 120 -5.99 -3.65 0.11
N ASP A 121 -5.77 -2.34 0.02
CA ASP A 121 -6.67 -1.40 -0.67
C ASP A 121 -6.09 -1.07 -2.05
N SER A 122 -6.79 -1.52 -3.10
CA SER A 122 -6.40 -1.35 -4.50
C SER A 122 -4.99 -1.89 -4.82
N CYS A 123 -4.55 -2.99 -4.20
CA CYS A 123 -3.24 -3.60 -4.41
C CYS A 123 -3.20 -5.04 -3.85
N PRO A 124 -2.10 -5.81 -4.00
CA PRO A 124 -1.04 -5.65 -4.99
C PRO A 124 -1.48 -6.17 -6.36
N ILE A 125 -0.75 -5.79 -7.40
CA ILE A 125 -1.01 -6.17 -8.79
C ILE A 125 0.30 -6.53 -9.51
N ASP A 126 0.22 -7.57 -10.34
CA ASP A 126 1.12 -7.84 -11.44
C ASP A 126 0.60 -7.05 -12.64
N ASP A 127 1.26 -5.93 -12.93
CA ASP A 127 0.83 -4.99 -13.94
C ASP A 127 1.53 -5.21 -15.26
N LYS A 128 0.73 -5.16 -16.33
CA LYS A 128 1.28 -4.95 -17.66
C LYS A 128 1.76 -3.50 -17.75
N LEU A 129 3.04 -3.34 -18.13
CA LEU A 129 3.71 -2.04 -18.25
C LEU A 129 2.88 -0.98 -18.98
N MET A 130 2.34 -1.31 -20.16
CA MET A 130 1.65 -0.32 -21.00
C MET A 130 0.34 0.21 -20.36
N PRO A 131 -0.62 -0.62 -19.93
CA PRO A 131 -1.78 -0.15 -19.17
C PRO A 131 -1.42 0.68 -17.94
N TYR A 132 -0.40 0.26 -17.19
CA TYR A 132 0.07 0.98 -16.01
C TYR A 132 0.59 2.37 -16.34
N LEU A 133 1.45 2.50 -17.36
CA LEU A 133 1.96 3.79 -17.82
C LEU A 133 0.83 4.72 -18.26
N PHE A 134 -0.18 4.22 -18.98
CA PHE A 134 -1.33 5.03 -19.38
C PHE A 134 -2.14 5.52 -18.19
N ALA A 135 -2.41 4.64 -17.22
CA ALA A 135 -3.14 4.99 -16.00
C ALA A 135 -2.38 6.06 -15.19
N TYR A 136 -1.08 5.85 -14.97
CA TYR A 136 -0.22 6.82 -14.27
C TYR A 136 -0.11 8.14 -15.00
N ASN A 137 0.09 8.12 -16.32
CA ASN A 137 0.14 9.33 -17.14
C ASN A 137 -1.12 10.18 -16.94
N ARG A 138 -2.30 9.54 -16.92
CA ARG A 138 -3.60 10.19 -16.73
C ARG A 138 -3.78 10.74 -15.30
N ILE A 139 -3.30 10.03 -14.28
CA ILE A 139 -3.31 10.53 -12.90
C ILE A 139 -2.45 11.79 -12.79
N PHE A 140 -1.20 11.76 -13.28
CA PHE A 140 -0.31 12.92 -13.22
C PHE A 140 -0.89 14.15 -13.91
N ASP A 141 -1.48 13.96 -15.10
CA ASP A 141 -2.11 15.04 -15.85
C ASP A 141 -3.31 15.64 -15.11
N ASN A 142 -4.12 14.80 -14.46
CA ASN A 142 -5.26 15.26 -13.67
C ASN A 142 -4.82 16.02 -12.41
N ASP A 143 -3.82 15.51 -11.69
CA ASP A 143 -3.34 16.12 -10.44
C ASP A 143 -2.64 17.46 -10.70
N HIS A 144 -1.98 17.59 -11.85
CA HIS A 144 -1.24 18.80 -12.25
C HIS A 144 -1.96 19.60 -13.33
N LYS A 145 -3.28 19.40 -13.49
CA LYS A 145 -4.10 20.10 -14.50
C LYS A 145 -3.92 21.62 -14.44
N LYS A 146 -3.89 22.20 -13.24
CA LYS A 146 -3.66 23.64 -13.05
C LYS A 146 -2.29 24.09 -13.55
N THR A 147 -1.24 23.31 -13.30
CA THR A 147 0.12 23.59 -13.80
C THR A 147 0.15 23.56 -15.33
N LEU A 148 -0.53 22.58 -15.94
CA LEU A 148 -0.61 22.44 -17.39
C LEU A 148 -1.40 23.57 -18.07
N GLU A 149 -2.52 23.99 -17.48
CA GLU A 149 -3.41 25.01 -18.06
C GLU A 149 -2.93 26.44 -17.79
N SER A 150 -2.45 26.70 -16.56
CA SER A 150 -2.22 28.06 -16.04
C SER A 150 -0.83 28.31 -15.45
N GLY A 151 0.03 27.28 -15.35
CA GLY A 151 1.40 27.45 -14.87
C GLY A 151 2.28 28.23 -15.85
N SER A 152 3.39 28.78 -15.34
CA SER A 152 4.39 29.45 -16.18
C SER A 152 5.02 28.45 -17.17
N ILE A 153 5.68 28.95 -18.22
CA ILE A 153 6.39 28.10 -19.18
C ILE A 153 7.45 27.24 -18.48
N SER A 154 8.16 27.80 -17.49
CA SER A 154 9.14 27.06 -16.69
C SER A 154 8.50 25.96 -15.84
N ASP A 155 7.35 26.21 -15.22
CA ASP A 155 6.65 25.20 -14.40
C ASP A 155 6.18 24.03 -15.26
N ARG A 156 5.64 24.33 -16.45
CA ARG A 156 5.23 23.31 -17.42
C ARG A 156 6.41 22.48 -17.90
N PHE A 157 7.54 23.11 -18.22
CA PHE A 157 8.76 22.41 -18.60
C PHE A 157 9.30 21.51 -17.49
N ALA A 158 9.37 22.03 -16.26
CA ALA A 158 9.82 21.26 -15.10
C ALA A 158 8.91 20.06 -14.83
N PHE A 159 7.58 20.25 -14.90
CA PHE A 159 6.61 19.17 -14.77
C PHE A 159 6.78 18.10 -15.85
N LEU A 160 6.83 18.50 -17.13
CA LEU A 160 7.00 17.57 -18.24
C LEU A 160 8.31 16.79 -18.13
N ALA A 161 9.42 17.47 -17.80
CA ALA A 161 10.72 16.82 -17.59
C ALA A 161 10.66 15.80 -16.44
N GLY A 162 10.12 16.17 -15.28
CA GLY A 162 9.97 15.27 -14.13
C GLY A 162 9.06 14.07 -14.44
N LYS A 163 7.95 14.31 -15.14
CA LYS A 163 7.03 13.26 -15.60
C LYS A 163 7.72 12.30 -16.57
N THR A 164 8.48 12.82 -17.55
CA THR A 164 9.26 11.99 -18.48
C THR A 164 10.26 11.13 -17.72
N VAL A 165 11.02 11.70 -16.78
CA VAL A 165 11.98 10.93 -15.96
C VAL A 165 11.28 9.79 -15.22
N LEU A 166 10.12 10.04 -14.60
CA LEU A 166 9.39 9.04 -13.83
C LEU A 166 8.76 7.93 -14.69
N LEU A 167 8.20 8.28 -15.86
CA LEU A 167 7.67 7.29 -16.79
C LEU A 167 8.80 6.45 -17.39
N SER A 168 9.90 7.08 -17.81
CA SER A 168 11.10 6.38 -18.31
C SER A 168 11.69 5.46 -17.26
N SER A 169 11.66 5.84 -15.98
CA SER A 169 12.19 5.01 -14.92
C SER A 169 11.32 3.79 -14.63
N THR A 170 10.01 3.90 -14.81
CA THR A 170 9.08 2.75 -14.77
C THR A 170 9.38 1.76 -15.91
N VAL A 171 9.67 2.25 -17.11
CA VAL A 171 10.11 1.41 -18.25
C VAL A 171 11.44 0.72 -17.94
N MET A 172 12.42 1.46 -17.41
CA MET A 172 13.72 0.91 -17.03
C MET A 172 13.59 -0.18 -15.96
N GLU A 173 12.72 0.00 -14.98
CA GLU A 173 12.45 -1.01 -13.96
C GLU A 173 11.81 -2.27 -14.55
N ALA A 174 10.83 -2.13 -15.47
CA ALA A 174 10.27 -3.28 -16.17
C ALA A 174 11.34 -4.01 -17.02
N MET A 175 12.23 -3.29 -17.70
CA MET A 175 13.36 -3.89 -18.42
C MET A 175 14.30 -4.63 -17.46
N ARG A 176 14.62 -4.05 -16.29
CA ARG A 176 15.43 -4.69 -15.25
C ARG A 176 14.82 -6.02 -14.82
N GLN A 177 13.51 -6.07 -14.62
CA GLN A 177 12.80 -7.29 -14.25
C GLN A 177 12.86 -8.35 -15.37
N VAL A 178 12.63 -7.94 -16.63
CA VAL A 178 12.72 -8.85 -17.79
C VAL A 178 14.12 -9.45 -17.91
N ILE A 179 15.17 -8.61 -17.83
CA ILE A 179 16.57 -9.05 -17.93
C ILE A 179 16.90 -10.00 -16.76
N HIS A 180 16.48 -9.68 -15.55
CA HIS A 180 16.71 -10.51 -14.36
C HIS A 180 16.12 -11.91 -14.53
N VAL A 181 14.85 -11.98 -14.93
CA VAL A 181 14.15 -13.26 -15.15
C VAL A 181 14.75 -14.03 -16.34
N ALA A 182 15.07 -13.35 -17.44
CA ALA A 182 15.73 -13.96 -18.60
C ALA A 182 17.12 -14.52 -18.27
N SER A 183 17.79 -13.96 -17.26
CA SER A 183 19.08 -14.43 -16.74
C SER A 183 18.94 -15.55 -15.69
N GLY A 184 17.73 -16.09 -15.48
CA GLY A 184 17.46 -17.19 -14.55
C GLY A 184 17.06 -16.76 -13.14
N GLY A 185 16.92 -15.45 -12.89
CA GLY A 185 16.46 -14.91 -11.61
C GLY A 185 14.96 -15.11 -11.36
N LYS A 186 14.53 -15.01 -10.10
CA LYS A 186 13.11 -15.18 -9.73
C LYS A 186 12.37 -13.86 -9.78
N GLN A 187 11.10 -13.87 -10.20
CA GLN A 187 10.25 -12.66 -10.20
C GLN A 187 10.12 -12.02 -8.81
N ALA A 188 10.06 -12.84 -7.76
CA ALA A 188 9.94 -12.37 -6.37
C ALA A 188 11.14 -11.52 -5.92
N GLU A 189 12.29 -11.60 -6.57
CA GLU A 189 13.47 -10.79 -6.20
C GLU A 189 13.39 -9.35 -6.75
N VAL A 190 12.50 -9.11 -7.72
CA VAL A 190 12.49 -7.86 -8.49
C VAL A 190 11.11 -7.22 -8.65
N HIS A 191 10.03 -7.91 -8.27
CA HIS A 191 8.66 -7.40 -8.42
C HIS A 191 7.87 -7.54 -7.10
N PRO A 192 7.25 -6.46 -6.59
CA PRO A 192 6.58 -6.46 -5.27
C PRO A 192 5.42 -7.45 -5.18
N TYR A 193 4.60 -7.60 -6.24
CA TYR A 193 3.53 -8.62 -6.28
C TYR A 193 4.05 -10.01 -5.96
N PHE A 194 5.06 -10.49 -6.69
CA PHE A 194 5.61 -11.84 -6.48
C PHE A 194 6.37 -11.95 -5.17
N TYR A 195 7.09 -10.89 -4.77
CA TYR A 195 7.76 -10.83 -3.47
C TYR A 195 6.75 -11.03 -2.32
N LEU A 196 5.66 -10.26 -2.32
CA LEU A 196 4.64 -10.32 -1.28
C LEU A 196 3.90 -11.66 -1.33
N ARG A 197 3.44 -12.09 -2.52
CA ARG A 197 2.69 -13.35 -2.70
C ARG A 197 3.45 -14.57 -2.15
N ASP A 198 4.75 -14.61 -2.41
CA ASP A 198 5.60 -15.75 -2.08
C ASP A 198 6.33 -15.57 -0.72
N HIS A 199 6.07 -14.47 0.00
CA HIS A 199 6.75 -14.18 1.26
C HIS A 199 6.35 -15.18 2.35
N SER A 200 7.34 -15.86 2.91
CA SER A 200 7.11 -16.96 3.86
C SER A 200 6.49 -16.51 5.18
N GLN A 201 6.74 -15.27 5.59
CA GLN A 201 6.28 -14.71 6.87
C GLN A 201 4.95 -13.95 6.78
N LEU A 202 4.26 -13.93 5.64
CA LEU A 202 2.94 -13.26 5.53
C LEU A 202 2.02 -13.67 6.70
N PRO A 203 1.29 -12.73 7.31
CA PRO A 203 0.35 -13.05 8.38
C PRO A 203 -0.83 -13.86 7.85
N LEU A 204 -1.60 -14.47 8.75
CA LEU A 204 -2.67 -15.39 8.37
C LEU A 204 -3.88 -14.69 7.73
N ARG A 205 -4.20 -13.47 8.17
CA ARG A 205 -5.45 -12.75 7.84
C ARG A 205 -5.25 -11.63 6.83
N HIS A 206 -6.11 -11.60 5.83
CA HIS A 206 -6.08 -10.60 4.78
C HIS A 206 -7.48 -10.11 4.41
N THR A 207 -7.62 -8.80 4.26
CA THR A 207 -8.81 -8.17 3.70
C THR A 207 -8.43 -7.44 2.41
N PHE A 208 -9.13 -7.68 1.31
CA PHE A 208 -8.92 -7.02 0.03
C PHE A 208 -10.08 -6.09 -0.28
N LEU A 209 -9.78 -4.84 -0.57
CA LEU A 209 -10.75 -3.79 -0.93
C LEU A 209 -10.36 -3.27 -2.32
N TYR A 210 -11.15 -3.54 -3.34
CA TYR A 210 -10.83 -3.17 -4.72
C TYR A 210 -12.09 -3.02 -5.58
N SER A 211 -11.99 -2.42 -6.76
CA SER A 211 -13.16 -2.17 -7.61
C SER A 211 -12.99 -2.68 -9.04
N ARG A 212 -14.11 -3.05 -9.68
CA ARG A 212 -14.12 -3.58 -11.05
C ARG A 212 -13.56 -2.60 -12.10
N PRO A 213 -13.93 -1.30 -12.13
CA PRO A 213 -13.42 -0.36 -13.12
C PRO A 213 -12.11 0.32 -12.71
N ASP A 214 -11.40 -0.19 -11.69
CA ASP A 214 -10.10 0.35 -11.34
C ASP A 214 -9.10 0.13 -12.50
N SER A 215 -8.83 1.22 -13.22
CA SER A 215 -7.92 1.22 -14.38
C SER A 215 -6.45 1.31 -14.00
N VAL A 216 -6.15 1.68 -12.74
CA VAL A 216 -4.79 1.77 -12.20
C VAL A 216 -4.40 0.43 -11.65
N CYS A 217 -5.25 -0.14 -10.79
CA CYS A 217 -5.02 -1.41 -10.13
C CYS A 217 -6.08 -2.43 -10.52
N GLN A 218 -5.80 -3.15 -11.61
CA GLN A 218 -6.82 -3.93 -12.29
C GLN A 218 -7.31 -5.12 -11.47
N MET A 219 -8.65 -5.20 -11.36
CA MET A 219 -9.40 -6.26 -10.69
C MET A 219 -8.86 -7.68 -10.95
N PRO A 220 -8.59 -8.13 -12.20
CA PRO A 220 -8.13 -9.50 -12.43
C PRO A 220 -6.79 -9.82 -11.77
N SER A 221 -5.92 -8.83 -11.58
CA SER A 221 -4.61 -9.02 -10.97
C SER A 221 -4.72 -9.17 -9.45
N ILE A 222 -5.48 -8.28 -8.80
CA ILE A 222 -5.80 -8.38 -7.37
C ILE A 222 -6.54 -9.69 -7.07
N ARG A 223 -7.49 -10.06 -7.94
CA ARG A 223 -8.27 -11.28 -7.78
C ARG A 223 -7.38 -12.53 -7.76
N ARG A 224 -6.48 -12.66 -8.73
CA ARG A 224 -5.51 -13.77 -8.78
C ARG A 224 -4.63 -13.82 -7.52
N PHE A 225 -4.25 -12.66 -6.98
CA PHE A 225 -3.42 -12.61 -5.78
C PHE A 225 -4.16 -13.20 -4.57
N HIS A 226 -5.36 -12.72 -4.28
CA HIS A 226 -6.10 -13.17 -3.12
C HIS A 226 -6.65 -14.60 -3.28
N GLU A 227 -7.00 -15.02 -4.50
CA GLU A 227 -7.32 -16.42 -4.83
C GLU A 227 -6.11 -17.32 -4.55
N TYR A 228 -4.89 -16.91 -4.96
CA TYR A 228 -3.67 -17.66 -4.64
C TYR A 228 -3.44 -17.77 -3.12
N LEU A 229 -3.60 -16.68 -2.37
CA LEU A 229 -3.44 -16.72 -0.91
C LEU A 229 -4.45 -17.66 -0.24
N SER A 230 -5.73 -17.60 -0.64
CA SER A 230 -6.76 -18.46 -0.08
C SER A 230 -6.59 -19.93 -0.49
N GLU A 231 -6.44 -20.20 -1.79
CA GLU A 231 -6.52 -21.55 -2.33
C GLU A 231 -5.20 -22.32 -2.20
N GLN A 232 -4.07 -21.63 -2.46
CA GLN A 232 -2.74 -22.26 -2.51
C GLN A 232 -2.01 -22.12 -1.18
N ARG A 233 -2.11 -20.96 -0.52
CA ARG A 233 -1.46 -20.70 0.77
C ARG A 233 -2.33 -21.04 1.98
N LYS A 234 -3.64 -21.32 1.79
CA LYS A 234 -4.62 -21.63 2.86
C LYS A 234 -4.70 -20.52 3.91
N MET A 235 -4.61 -19.27 3.47
CA MET A 235 -4.74 -18.09 4.32
C MET A 235 -6.21 -17.67 4.49
N GLU A 236 -6.50 -16.95 5.57
CA GLU A 236 -7.82 -16.38 5.83
C GLU A 236 -7.97 -15.10 4.99
N VAL A 237 -8.84 -15.13 3.99
CA VAL A 237 -8.99 -14.04 3.00
C VAL A 237 -10.45 -13.60 2.93
N GLU A 238 -10.69 -12.33 3.24
CA GLU A 238 -11.93 -11.62 2.92
C GLU A 238 -11.68 -10.67 1.75
N ALA A 239 -12.55 -10.67 0.75
CA ALA A 239 -12.37 -9.86 -0.45
C ALA A 239 -13.68 -9.16 -0.84
N THR A 240 -13.63 -7.83 -0.95
CA THR A 240 -14.74 -6.99 -1.40
C THR A 240 -14.38 -6.35 -2.74
N CYS A 241 -15.11 -6.75 -3.79
CA CYS A 241 -14.99 -6.21 -5.14
C CYS A 241 -16.14 -5.24 -5.43
N PHE A 242 -15.91 -3.95 -5.23
CA PHE A 242 -16.89 -2.87 -5.43
C PHE A 242 -17.28 -2.74 -6.91
N ALA A 243 -18.54 -2.39 -7.17
CA ALA A 243 -19.05 -2.32 -8.53
C ALA A 243 -18.40 -1.19 -9.36
N ASP A 244 -18.28 0.02 -8.80
CA ASP A 244 -17.91 1.20 -9.59
C ASP A 244 -17.25 2.36 -8.80
N SER A 245 -16.28 2.05 -7.95
CA SER A 245 -15.55 3.10 -7.21
C SER A 245 -14.19 3.42 -7.87
N PRO A 246 -13.79 4.71 -7.93
CA PRO A 246 -12.46 5.08 -8.42
C PRO A 246 -11.34 4.49 -7.56
N HIS A 247 -10.15 4.37 -8.17
CA HIS A 247 -8.91 3.91 -7.51
C HIS A 247 -8.71 4.59 -6.15
N VAL A 248 -8.59 3.80 -5.07
CA VAL A 248 -8.39 4.26 -3.67
C VAL A 248 -9.48 5.23 -3.19
N ARG A 249 -10.69 5.20 -3.77
CA ARG A 249 -11.82 6.02 -3.30
C ARG A 249 -13.00 5.17 -2.84
N HIS A 250 -12.76 3.90 -2.53
CA HIS A 250 -13.78 2.94 -2.11
C HIS A 250 -14.53 3.41 -0.86
N LEU A 251 -13.82 3.89 0.17
CA LEU A 251 -14.44 4.45 1.39
C LEU A 251 -15.42 5.60 1.11
N LEU A 252 -15.18 6.40 0.07
CA LEU A 252 -16.06 7.52 -0.27
C LEU A 252 -17.37 7.05 -0.91
N VAL A 253 -17.30 6.01 -1.74
CA VAL A 253 -18.43 5.53 -2.55
C VAL A 253 -19.24 4.45 -1.81
N TYR A 254 -18.55 3.57 -1.08
CA TYR A 254 -19.09 2.41 -0.37
C TYR A 254 -18.67 2.42 1.10
N PRO A 255 -19.03 3.46 1.88
CA PRO A 255 -18.56 3.62 3.25
C PRO A 255 -18.97 2.45 4.16
N GLU A 256 -20.18 1.90 4.00
CA GLU A 256 -20.70 0.83 4.85
C GLU A 256 -19.92 -0.47 4.64
N GLU A 257 -19.81 -0.94 3.40
CA GLU A 257 -19.09 -2.15 3.04
C GLU A 257 -17.59 -2.02 3.33
N TYR A 258 -17.01 -0.83 3.12
CA TYR A 258 -15.64 -0.55 3.51
C TYR A 258 -15.46 -0.69 5.03
N ASN A 259 -16.35 -0.09 5.83
CA ASN A 259 -16.30 -0.20 7.29
C ASN A 259 -16.53 -1.64 7.77
N GLN A 260 -17.34 -2.43 7.07
CA GLN A 260 -17.53 -3.86 7.35
C GLN A 260 -16.22 -4.62 7.18
N GLY A 261 -15.49 -4.42 6.07
CA GLY A 261 -14.17 -5.06 5.88
C GLY A 261 -13.16 -4.67 6.96
N ILE A 262 -13.14 -3.40 7.37
CA ILE A 262 -12.27 -2.95 8.48
C ILE A 262 -12.71 -3.55 9.82
N ASN A 263 -14.01 -3.67 10.08
CA ASN A 263 -14.52 -4.31 11.31
C ASN A 263 -14.22 -5.81 11.34
N GLY A 264 -14.31 -6.51 10.21
CA GLY A 264 -14.04 -7.94 10.10
C GLY A 264 -12.63 -8.26 10.59
N ILE A 265 -11.61 -7.65 9.97
CA ILE A 265 -10.22 -7.90 10.34
C ILE A 265 -9.91 -7.50 11.78
N LEU A 266 -10.47 -6.40 12.29
CA LEU A 266 -10.27 -5.99 13.68
C LEU A 266 -10.92 -6.94 14.68
N SER A 267 -12.11 -7.47 14.35
CA SER A 267 -12.80 -8.46 15.17
C SER A 267 -12.03 -9.78 15.23
N ASP A 268 -11.47 -10.20 14.09
CA ASP A 268 -10.69 -11.41 14.03
C ASP A 268 -9.36 -11.30 14.79
N VAL A 269 -8.71 -10.14 14.76
CA VAL A 269 -7.52 -9.87 15.58
C VAL A 269 -7.86 -9.80 17.08
N ASP A 270 -8.95 -9.12 17.47
CA ASP A 270 -9.35 -9.01 18.89
C ASP A 270 -9.64 -10.38 19.53
N ARG A 271 -10.20 -11.33 18.77
CA ARG A 271 -10.44 -12.72 19.22
C ARG A 271 -9.16 -13.50 19.52
N ILE A 272 -8.04 -13.23 18.86
CA ILE A 272 -6.78 -13.97 19.07
C ILE A 272 -6.11 -13.55 20.38
N ASP A 273 -6.13 -12.25 20.68
CA ASP A 273 -5.61 -11.73 21.95
C ASP A 273 -6.44 -12.25 23.14
N HIS A 274 -7.64 -12.81 22.89
CA HIS A 274 -8.62 -13.20 23.91
C HIS A 274 -9.37 -14.51 23.51
N PRO A 275 -8.69 -15.67 23.47
CA PRO A 275 -9.30 -16.96 23.10
C PRO A 275 -10.32 -17.47 24.12
#